data_AF-A0A7X7JLD2-F1
#
_entry.id   AF-A0A7X7JLD2-F1
#
_cell.length_a   1.000
_cell.length_b   1.000
_cell.length_c   1.000
_cell.angle_alpha   90.00
_cell.angle_beta   90.00
_cell.angle_gamma   90.00
#
_symmetry.space_group_name_H-M   'P 1'
#
loop_
_entity.id
_entity.type
_entity.pdbx_description
1 polymer ?
#
loop_
_entity_poly.entity_id
_entity_poly.type
_entity_poly.pdbx_seq_one_letter_code
_entity_poly.pdbx_strand_id
1 'polypeptide(L)'
;MKRRKPFGLRTWSTPLTIGSFLLMAVTGVLMFFDVVPGYVSFAHEWFSWFFLIGAGGHIAVNIRPMKRHLESSWGRASVALFTVALVLSTFSFGHITAPQLKWPVFGALVQAPLSALAGVKRTDAVDIVTKLERHGITATPEQSIEDLAARNDVDEFHLLGLVFLDE
;
A
#
# COMPACT_ATOMS: atom_id res chain seq x y z
N MET A 1 30.34 -29.51 -21.45
CA MET A 1 29.79 -29.20 -20.11
C MET A 1 29.89 -27.69 -19.87
N LYS A 2 28.78 -26.92 -19.90
CA LYS A 2 28.82 -25.45 -19.66
C LYS A 2 29.19 -25.21 -18.18
N ARG A 3 30.36 -24.62 -17.91
CA ARG A 3 30.74 -24.17 -16.55
C ARG A 3 29.65 -23.22 -16.04
N ARG A 4 28.94 -23.61 -14.97
CA ARG A 4 28.01 -22.71 -14.27
C ARG A 4 28.83 -21.55 -13.71
N LYS A 5 28.50 -20.31 -14.10
CA LYS A 5 29.10 -19.13 -13.48
C LYS A 5 28.70 -19.12 -12.00
N PRO A 6 29.62 -18.78 -11.08
CA PRO A 6 29.29 -18.73 -9.66
C PRO A 6 28.18 -17.71 -9.42
N PHE A 7 27.19 -18.08 -8.59
CA PHE A 7 26.09 -17.21 -8.20
C PHE A 7 26.60 -16.14 -7.25
N GLY A 8 27.17 -15.08 -7.81
CA GLY A 8 27.67 -13.92 -7.07
C GLY A 8 26.68 -12.74 -7.10
N LEU A 9 26.92 -11.73 -6.27
CA LEU A 9 26.12 -10.51 -6.16
C LEU A 9 25.80 -9.86 -7.52
N ARG A 10 26.79 -9.81 -8.42
CA ARG A 10 26.65 -9.31 -9.81
C ARG A 10 25.62 -10.06 -10.66
N THR A 11 25.37 -11.32 -10.34
CA THR A 11 24.58 -12.25 -11.17
C THR A 11 23.08 -12.10 -10.91
N TRP A 12 22.69 -11.69 -9.71
CA TRP A 12 21.29 -11.52 -9.32
C TRP A 12 20.88 -10.06 -9.11
N SER A 13 21.80 -9.16 -8.74
CA SER A 13 21.42 -7.79 -8.38
C SER A 13 20.81 -7.03 -9.55
N THR A 14 21.48 -7.00 -10.70
CA THR A 14 20.97 -6.32 -11.90
C THR A 14 19.64 -6.87 -12.41
N PRO A 15 19.46 -8.20 -12.64
CA PRO A 15 18.16 -8.70 -13.10
C PRO A 15 17.05 -8.49 -12.06
N LEU A 16 17.36 -8.58 -10.76
CA LEU A 16 16.39 -8.25 -9.71
C LEU A 16 16.01 -6.77 -9.77
N THR A 17 16.97 -5.85 -9.90
CA THR A 17 16.70 -4.41 -10.07
C THR A 17 15.82 -4.15 -11.28
N ILE A 18 16.09 -4.78 -12.44
CA ILE A 18 15.30 -4.55 -13.67
C ILE A 18 13.86 -5.02 -13.49
N GLY A 19 13.66 -6.27 -13.04
CA GLY A 19 12.32 -6.84 -12.89
C GLY A 19 11.49 -6.09 -11.85
N SER A 20 12.09 -5.78 -10.71
CA SER A 20 11.42 -5.02 -9.65
C SER A 20 11.19 -3.56 -10.03
N PHE A 21 12.12 -2.90 -10.75
CA PHE A 21 11.90 -1.55 -11.28
C PHE A 21 10.67 -1.48 -12.18
N LEU A 22 10.53 -2.45 -13.11
CA LEU A 22 9.37 -2.50 -14.00
C LEU A 22 8.06 -2.64 -13.21
N LEU A 23 8.04 -3.55 -12.22
CA LEU A 23 6.89 -3.73 -11.35
C LEU A 23 6.54 -2.43 -10.59
N MET A 24 7.54 -1.78 -9.96
CA MET A 24 7.35 -0.54 -9.20
C MET A 24 6.92 0.63 -10.07
N ALA A 25 7.50 0.78 -11.26
CA ALA A 25 7.18 1.86 -12.19
C ALA A 25 5.73 1.74 -12.69
N VAL A 26 5.32 0.55 -13.15
CA VAL A 26 3.96 0.33 -13.64
C VAL A 26 2.94 0.51 -12.52
N THR A 27 3.15 -0.14 -11.37
CA THR A 27 2.22 -0.02 -10.24
C THR A 27 2.15 1.40 -9.68
N GLY A 28 3.29 2.12 -9.62
CA GLY A 28 3.32 3.52 -9.20
C GLY A 28 2.54 4.45 -10.13
N VAL A 29 2.67 4.26 -11.45
CA VAL A 29 1.88 5.03 -12.45
C VAL A 29 0.39 4.71 -12.33
N LEU A 30 0.03 3.43 -12.19
CA LEU A 30 -1.37 3.03 -12.01
C LEU A 30 -2.00 3.67 -10.77
N MET A 31 -1.30 3.64 -9.63
CA MET A 31 -1.77 4.28 -8.40
C MET A 31 -1.86 5.79 -8.49
N PHE A 32 -0.98 6.45 -9.26
CA PHE A 32 -1.07 7.89 -9.50
C PHE A 32 -2.38 8.30 -10.20
N PHE A 33 -2.92 7.43 -11.06
CA PHE A 33 -4.20 7.64 -11.75
C PHE A 33 -5.39 6.98 -11.05
N ASP A 34 -5.24 6.58 -9.78
CA ASP A 34 -6.27 5.86 -8.99
C ASP A 34 -6.76 4.54 -9.63
N VAL A 35 -5.97 3.95 -10.53
CA VAL A 35 -6.25 2.64 -11.14
C VAL A 35 -5.65 1.55 -10.25
N VAL A 36 -6.33 1.22 -9.14
CA VAL A 36 -5.80 0.31 -8.11
C VAL A 36 -6.68 -0.95 -7.94
N PRO A 37 -6.85 -1.80 -8.98
CA PRO A 37 -7.62 -3.03 -8.85
C PRO A 37 -6.87 -4.08 -8.01
N GLY A 38 -7.61 -4.79 -7.16
CA GLY A 38 -7.11 -5.95 -6.43
C GLY A 38 -5.80 -5.67 -5.67
N TYR A 39 -4.75 -6.43 -5.98
CA TYR A 39 -3.48 -6.41 -5.25
C TYR A 39 -2.44 -5.40 -5.78
N VAL A 40 -2.81 -4.40 -6.58
CA VAL A 40 -1.83 -3.43 -7.11
C VAL A 40 -1.09 -2.67 -6.00
N SER A 41 -1.81 -2.11 -5.01
CA SER A 41 -1.18 -1.42 -3.86
C SER A 41 -0.30 -2.37 -3.06
N PHE A 42 -0.83 -3.56 -2.76
CA PHE A 42 -0.10 -4.60 -2.03
C PHE A 42 1.21 -4.98 -2.74
N ALA A 43 1.15 -5.18 -4.06
CA ALA A 43 2.31 -5.51 -4.85
C ALA A 43 3.34 -4.37 -4.83
N HIS A 44 2.92 -3.11 -4.95
CA HIS A 44 3.84 -1.96 -4.89
C HIS A 44 4.55 -1.88 -3.54
N GLU A 45 3.79 -1.95 -2.44
CA GLU A 45 4.31 -1.82 -1.08
C GLU A 45 5.25 -2.98 -0.72
N TRP A 46 4.81 -4.22 -0.91
CA TRP A 46 5.58 -5.38 -0.46
C TRP A 46 6.73 -5.73 -1.40
N PHE A 47 6.56 -5.57 -2.72
CA PHE A 47 7.66 -5.86 -3.65
C PHE A 47 8.67 -4.72 -3.76
N SER A 48 8.40 -3.55 -3.17
CA SER A 48 9.41 -2.49 -2.97
C SER A 48 10.63 -3.01 -2.20
N TRP A 49 10.46 -3.97 -1.29
CA TRP A 49 11.60 -4.59 -0.60
C TRP A 49 12.56 -5.31 -1.55
N PHE A 50 12.03 -6.02 -2.55
CA PHE A 50 12.87 -6.65 -3.57
C PHE A 50 13.58 -5.62 -4.44
N PHE A 51 12.93 -4.48 -4.73
CA PHE A 51 13.57 -3.37 -5.43
C PHE A 51 14.71 -2.77 -4.60
N LEU A 52 14.51 -2.52 -3.30
CA LEU A 52 15.55 -2.02 -2.40
C LEU A 52 16.73 -2.99 -2.29
N ILE A 53 16.48 -4.29 -2.16
CA ILE A 53 17.53 -5.32 -2.13
C ILE A 53 18.30 -5.36 -3.45
N GLY A 54 17.58 -5.36 -4.59
CA GLY A 54 18.19 -5.34 -5.92
C GLY A 54 19.05 -4.10 -6.13
N ALA A 55 18.48 -2.90 -5.91
CA ALA A 55 19.16 -1.62 -6.02
C ALA A 55 20.38 -1.53 -5.09
N GLY A 56 20.24 -1.94 -3.83
CA GLY A 56 21.35 -2.00 -2.88
C GLY A 56 22.47 -2.92 -3.35
N GLY A 57 22.13 -4.12 -3.83
CA GLY A 57 23.10 -5.04 -4.44
C GLY A 57 23.77 -4.46 -5.69
N HIS A 58 23.00 -3.74 -6.53
CA HIS A 58 23.52 -3.06 -7.72
C HIS A 58 24.49 -1.94 -7.35
N ILE A 59 24.18 -1.14 -6.32
CA ILE A 59 25.06 -0.09 -5.78
C ILE A 59 26.34 -0.69 -5.20
N ALA A 60 26.24 -1.73 -4.37
CA ALA A 60 27.40 -2.37 -3.75
C ALA A 60 28.39 -2.90 -4.80
N VAL A 61 27.87 -3.51 -5.87
CA VAL A 61 28.65 -3.98 -7.02
C VAL A 61 29.33 -2.83 -7.79
N ASN A 62 28.68 -1.66 -7.84
CA ASN A 62 29.10 -0.49 -8.61
C ASN A 62 29.50 0.70 -7.71
N ILE A 63 30.04 0.42 -6.52
CA ILE A 63 30.30 1.44 -5.51
C ILE A 63 31.34 2.49 -5.97
N ARG A 64 32.34 2.07 -6.76
CA ARG A 64 33.38 2.98 -7.27
C ARG A 64 32.81 3.99 -8.28
N PRO A 65 32.11 3.57 -9.37
CA PRO A 65 31.39 4.51 -10.23
C PRO A 65 30.39 5.40 -9.49
N MET A 66 29.63 4.83 -8.55
CA MET A 66 28.65 5.58 -7.76
C MET A 66 29.30 6.73 -7.01
N LYS A 67 30.41 6.46 -6.28
CA LYS A 67 31.15 7.50 -5.57
C LYS A 67 31.61 8.64 -6.48
N ARG A 68 32.14 8.32 -7.67
CA ARG A 68 32.58 9.34 -8.63
C ARG A 68 31.43 10.21 -9.13
N HIS A 69 30.25 9.64 -9.35
CA HIS A 69 29.06 10.43 -9.70
C HIS A 69 28.64 11.34 -8.54
N LEU A 70 28.71 10.85 -7.31
CA LEU A 70 28.40 11.64 -6.10
C LEU A 70 29.45 12.71 -5.80
N GLU A 71 30.66 12.64 -6.35
CA GLU A 71 31.68 13.70 -6.25
C GLU A 71 31.43 14.83 -7.28
N SER A 72 30.70 14.54 -8.36
CA SER A 72 30.35 15.56 -9.36
C SER A 72 29.37 16.60 -8.80
N SER A 73 29.51 17.85 -9.25
CA SER A 73 28.60 18.94 -8.86
C SER A 73 27.13 18.60 -9.16
N TRP A 74 26.87 18.01 -10.33
CA TRP A 74 25.54 17.58 -10.75
C TRP A 74 24.97 16.45 -9.89
N GLY A 75 25.78 15.43 -9.59
CA GLY A 75 25.35 14.33 -8.72
C GLY A 75 25.02 14.81 -7.32
N ARG A 76 25.86 15.67 -6.74
CA ARG A 76 25.59 16.30 -5.43
C ARG A 76 24.32 17.14 -5.45
N ALA A 77 24.16 17.99 -6.46
CA ALA A 77 22.98 18.85 -6.59
C ALA A 77 21.69 18.02 -6.69
N SER A 78 21.73 16.94 -7.47
CA SER A 78 20.59 16.03 -7.63
C SER A 78 20.21 15.36 -6.30
N VAL A 79 21.19 14.76 -5.60
CA VAL A 79 20.94 14.13 -4.30
C VAL A 79 20.43 15.15 -3.28
N ALA A 80 21.03 16.34 -3.23
CA ALA A 80 20.59 17.40 -2.33
C ALA A 80 19.14 17.82 -2.62
N LEU A 81 18.80 18.05 -3.89
CA LEU A 81 17.45 18.43 -4.30
C LEU A 81 16.41 17.38 -3.90
N PHE A 82 16.65 16.11 -4.22
CA PHE A 82 15.71 15.03 -3.87
C PHE A 82 15.66 14.76 -2.37
N THR A 83 16.75 14.97 -1.63
CA THR A 83 16.75 14.89 -0.16
C THR A 83 15.89 16.01 0.43
N VAL A 84 16.02 17.24 -0.08
CA VAL A 84 15.15 18.35 0.33
C VAL A 84 13.69 18.05 -0.03
N ALA A 85 13.41 17.57 -1.24
CA ALA A 85 12.06 17.20 -1.64
C ALA A 85 11.47 16.10 -0.73
N LEU A 86 12.25 15.08 -0.37
CA LEU A 86 11.85 14.03 0.56
C LEU A 86 11.52 14.60 1.95
N VAL A 87 12.41 15.43 2.50
CA VAL A 87 12.17 16.07 3.81
C VAL A 87 10.93 16.97 3.74
N LEU A 88 10.76 17.77 2.69
CA LEU A 88 9.58 18.62 2.52
C LEU A 88 8.29 17.78 2.38
N SER A 89 8.35 16.60 1.77
CA SER A 89 7.18 15.73 1.60
C SER A 89 6.60 15.20 2.91
N THR A 90 7.37 15.23 4.02
CA THR A 90 6.85 14.82 5.35
C THR A 90 5.99 15.91 6.01
N PHE A 91 6.01 17.14 5.49
CA PHE A 91 5.21 18.23 6.01
C PHE A 91 3.90 18.35 5.23
N SER A 92 2.79 18.56 5.94
CA SER A 92 1.49 18.79 5.31
C SER A 92 1.20 20.27 5.01
N PHE A 93 2.09 21.19 5.43
CA PHE A 93 1.96 22.63 5.26
C PHE A 93 0.60 23.20 5.71
N GLY A 94 0.03 22.64 6.78
CA GLY A 94 -1.26 23.07 7.32
C GLY A 94 -2.48 22.47 6.60
N HIS A 95 -2.28 21.64 5.58
CA HIS A 95 -3.36 20.89 4.94
C HIS A 95 -3.59 19.56 5.66
N ILE A 96 -4.87 19.15 5.73
CA ILE A 96 -5.26 17.80 6.13
C ILE A 96 -5.15 16.92 4.89
N THR A 97 -4.31 15.89 4.95
CA THR A 97 -4.11 14.98 3.81
C THR A 97 -5.05 13.78 3.91
N ALA A 98 -5.34 13.15 2.76
CA ALA A 98 -6.17 11.96 2.73
C ALA A 98 -5.64 10.83 3.65
N PRO A 99 -4.31 10.52 3.70
CA PRO A 99 -3.79 9.54 4.65
C PRO A 99 -4.03 9.88 6.13
N GLN A 100 -4.02 11.16 6.50
CA GLN A 100 -4.29 11.60 7.87
C GLN A 100 -5.76 11.39 8.25
N LEU A 101 -6.68 11.56 7.31
CA LEU A 101 -8.11 11.41 7.54
C LEU A 101 -8.57 9.94 7.41
N LYS A 102 -7.93 9.16 6.54
CA LYS A 102 -8.33 7.79 6.18
C LYS A 102 -8.51 6.90 7.42
N TRP A 103 -7.51 6.83 8.29
CA TRP A 103 -7.53 5.91 9.43
C TRP A 103 -8.52 6.30 10.53
N PRO A 104 -8.59 7.58 10.98
CA PRO A 104 -9.60 7.99 11.95
C PRO A 104 -11.04 7.80 11.45
N VAL A 105 -11.31 8.13 10.18
CA VAL A 105 -12.64 7.93 9.59
C VAL A 105 -12.96 6.44 9.47
N PHE A 106 -12.01 5.64 9.00
CA PHE A 106 -12.17 4.18 8.94
C PHE A 106 -12.46 3.59 10.32
N GLY A 107 -11.69 3.95 11.35
CA GLY A 107 -11.91 3.50 12.71
C GLY A 107 -13.28 3.92 13.25
N ALA A 108 -13.72 5.15 12.98
CA ALA A 108 -15.05 5.61 13.36
C ALA A 108 -16.17 4.81 12.66
N LEU A 109 -15.99 4.44 11.40
CA LEU A 109 -16.95 3.59 10.67
C LEU A 109 -16.96 2.16 11.22
N VAL A 110 -15.80 1.59 11.51
CA VAL A 110 -15.70 0.21 12.01
C VAL A 110 -16.27 0.07 13.42
N GLN A 111 -16.13 1.09 14.26
CA GLN A 111 -16.67 1.13 15.63
C GLN A 111 -18.14 1.56 15.72
N ALA A 112 -18.68 2.17 14.66
CA ALA A 112 -20.07 2.60 14.64
C ALA A 112 -21.03 1.40 14.60
N PRO A 113 -22.23 1.52 15.23
CA PRO A 113 -23.24 0.48 15.14
C PRO A 113 -23.76 0.36 13.70
N LEU A 114 -24.16 -0.85 13.28
CA LEU A 114 -24.71 -1.11 11.94
C LEU A 114 -25.87 -0.17 11.57
N SER A 115 -26.70 0.20 12.55
CA SER A 115 -27.78 1.18 12.39
C SER A 115 -27.28 2.58 11.99
N ALA A 116 -26.15 3.03 12.53
CA ALA A 116 -25.51 4.28 12.11
C ALA A 116 -24.91 4.15 10.71
N LEU A 117 -24.30 3.01 10.39
CA LEU A 117 -23.79 2.72 9.04
C LEU A 117 -24.91 2.69 8.00
N ALA A 118 -26.09 2.20 8.37
CA ALA A 118 -27.30 2.25 7.55
C ALA A 118 -27.67 3.69 7.19
N GLY A 119 -27.61 4.60 8.18
CA GLY A 119 -27.80 6.03 7.96
C GLY A 119 -26.77 6.63 7.00
N VAL A 120 -25.49 6.25 7.12
CA VAL A 120 -24.42 6.71 6.22
C VAL A 120 -24.64 6.20 4.79
N LYS A 121 -25.02 4.92 4.63
CA LYS A 121 -25.32 4.30 3.31
C LYS A 121 -26.69 4.74 2.75
N ARG A 122 -27.54 5.37 3.58
CA ARG A 122 -28.93 5.74 3.26
C ARG A 122 -29.81 4.51 2.94
N THR A 123 -29.71 3.48 3.78
CA THR A 123 -30.49 2.23 3.70
C THR A 123 -31.08 1.88 5.07
N ASP A 124 -31.93 0.85 5.16
CA ASP A 124 -32.39 0.34 6.45
C ASP A 124 -31.33 -0.55 7.13
N ALA A 125 -31.26 -0.53 8.46
CA ALA A 125 -30.37 -1.39 9.22
C ALA A 125 -30.68 -2.89 9.00
N VAL A 126 -31.95 -3.22 8.79
CA VAL A 126 -32.42 -4.58 8.47
C VAL A 126 -31.82 -5.08 7.16
N ASP A 127 -31.65 -4.21 6.16
CA ASP A 127 -31.05 -4.60 4.87
C ASP A 127 -29.58 -4.98 5.04
N ILE A 128 -28.85 -4.22 5.87
CA ILE A 128 -27.45 -4.51 6.19
C ILE A 128 -27.33 -5.83 6.94
N VAL A 129 -28.13 -6.04 7.98
CA VAL A 129 -28.14 -7.31 8.74
C VAL A 129 -28.46 -8.48 7.82
N THR A 130 -29.48 -8.36 6.99
CA THR A 130 -29.84 -9.39 6.01
C THR A 130 -28.71 -9.69 5.03
N LYS A 131 -27.98 -8.65 4.58
CA LYS A 131 -26.83 -8.82 3.69
C LYS A 131 -25.68 -9.56 4.37
N LEU A 132 -25.40 -9.25 5.63
CA LEU A 132 -24.38 -9.94 6.43
C LEU A 132 -24.77 -11.40 6.71
N GLU A 133 -26.04 -11.68 7.02
CA GLU A 133 -26.53 -13.04 7.23
C GLU A 133 -26.36 -13.93 5.99
N ARG A 134 -26.57 -13.38 4.78
CA ARG A 134 -26.31 -14.11 3.51
C ARG A 134 -24.85 -14.52 3.34
N HIS A 135 -23.93 -13.82 4.00
CA HIS A 135 -22.50 -14.13 4.03
C HIS A 135 -22.10 -14.93 5.28
N GLY A 136 -23.07 -15.47 6.03
CA GLY A 136 -22.83 -16.30 7.21
C GLY A 136 -22.53 -15.51 8.49
N ILE A 137 -22.76 -14.19 8.50
CA ILE A 137 -22.47 -13.32 9.64
C ILE A 137 -23.80 -12.91 10.30
N THR A 138 -24.13 -13.51 11.44
CA THR A 138 -25.28 -13.10 12.25
C THR A 138 -24.96 -11.81 13.00
N ALA A 139 -25.82 -10.78 12.84
CA ALA A 139 -25.61 -9.46 13.44
C ALA A 139 -26.92 -8.84 13.95
N THR A 140 -26.81 -7.88 14.87
CA THR A 140 -27.89 -6.99 15.29
C THR A 140 -27.55 -5.52 14.96
N PRO A 141 -28.55 -4.63 14.81
CA PRO A 141 -28.33 -3.23 14.43
C PRO A 141 -27.44 -2.41 15.38
N GLU A 142 -27.26 -2.87 16.61
CA GLU A 142 -26.48 -2.20 17.67
C GLU A 142 -25.01 -2.62 17.68
N GLN A 143 -24.65 -3.70 16.99
CA GLN A 143 -23.27 -4.20 16.93
C GLN A 143 -22.43 -3.40 15.94
N SER A 144 -21.11 -3.36 16.19
CA SER A 144 -20.13 -2.73 15.30
C SER A 144 -19.50 -3.72 14.32
N ILE A 145 -18.83 -3.22 13.29
CA ILE A 145 -18.04 -4.06 12.38
C ILE A 145 -16.85 -4.67 13.12
N GLU A 146 -16.22 -3.94 14.05
CA GLU A 146 -15.12 -4.43 14.89
C GLU A 146 -15.52 -5.68 15.68
N ASP A 147 -16.67 -5.62 16.35
CA ASP A 147 -17.20 -6.73 17.15
C ASP A 147 -17.51 -7.95 16.29
N LEU A 148 -18.08 -7.72 15.11
CA LEU A 148 -18.45 -8.79 14.18
C LEU A 148 -17.22 -9.42 13.54
N ALA A 149 -16.22 -8.62 13.17
CA ALA A 149 -14.95 -9.07 12.63
C ALA A 149 -14.22 -9.98 13.63
N ALA A 150 -14.08 -9.52 14.88
CA ALA A 150 -13.42 -10.27 15.94
C ALA A 150 -14.11 -11.60 16.28
N ARG A 151 -15.46 -11.63 16.26
CA ARG A 151 -16.22 -12.86 16.57
C ARG A 151 -16.19 -13.91 15.47
N ASN A 152 -16.00 -13.49 14.22
CA ASN A 152 -16.07 -14.38 13.05
C ASN A 152 -14.70 -14.68 12.43
N ASP A 153 -13.60 -14.16 13.00
CA ASP A 153 -12.23 -14.29 12.48
C ASP A 153 -12.11 -13.82 11.02
N VAL A 154 -12.73 -12.67 10.73
CA VAL A 154 -12.75 -12.04 9.40
C VAL A 154 -12.19 -10.63 9.47
N ASP A 155 -11.68 -10.15 8.34
CA ASP A 155 -11.10 -8.81 8.24
C ASP A 155 -12.19 -7.71 8.23
N GLU A 156 -11.92 -6.62 8.94
CA GLU A 156 -12.84 -5.47 9.05
C GLU A 156 -13.11 -4.80 7.70
N PHE A 157 -12.13 -4.71 6.80
CA PHE A 157 -12.33 -4.15 5.46
C PHE A 157 -13.26 -5.03 4.65
N HIS A 158 -13.18 -6.36 4.83
CA HIS A 158 -14.09 -7.28 4.15
C HIS A 158 -15.54 -7.03 4.58
N LEU A 159 -15.82 -6.99 5.88
CA LEU A 159 -17.17 -6.75 6.39
C LEU A 159 -17.69 -5.34 6.04
N LEU A 160 -16.85 -4.31 6.18
CA LEU A 160 -17.23 -2.96 5.78
C LEU A 160 -17.49 -2.87 4.26
N GLY A 161 -16.74 -3.63 3.47
CA GLY A 161 -16.96 -3.81 2.03
C GLY A 161 -18.33 -4.40 1.73
N LEU A 162 -18.73 -5.47 2.43
CA LEU A 162 -20.08 -6.04 2.30
C LEU A 162 -21.16 -5.01 2.60
N VAL A 163 -20.95 -4.15 3.59
CA VAL A 163 -21.89 -3.06 3.91
C VAL A 163 -21.96 -2.03 2.80
N PHE A 164 -20.84 -1.48 2.34
CA PHE A 164 -20.83 -0.28 1.48
C PHE A 164 -20.80 -0.54 -0.02
N LEU A 165 -20.28 -1.67 -0.48
CA LEU A 165 -20.16 -1.98 -1.90
C LEU A 165 -21.45 -2.62 -2.43
N ASP A 166 -21.83 -2.22 -3.64
CA ASP A 166 -22.97 -2.77 -4.37
C ASP A 166 -22.55 -4.04 -5.11
N GLU A 167 -22.28 -5.08 -4.32
CA GLU A 167 -22.23 -6.48 -4.75
C GLU A 167 -23.44 -7.24 -4.21
#